data_AF-A0ABD6T8B3-F1
#
_entry.id   AF-A0ABD6T8B3-F1
#
_cell.length_a   1.000
_cell.length_b   1.000
_cell.length_c   1.000
_cell.angle_alpha   90.00
_cell.angle_beta   90.00
_cell.angle_gamma   90.00
#
_symmetry.space_group_name_H-M   'P 1'
#
loop_
_entity.id
_entity.type
_entity.pdbx_description
1 polymer ?
#
loop_
_entity_poly.entity_id
_entity_poly.type
_entity_poly.pdbx_seq_one_letter_code
_entity_poly.pdbx_strand_id
1 'polypeptide(L)'
;MEKKDLTILKEQLNATSMSIIIISSASVITIMVGYFFKTDFPGWFTILVDYVIPWIYTLIIILLFVRIFKIKRSMKAYNKSVTLRKWVDKK
;
A
#
# COMPACT_ATOMS: atom_id res chain seq x y z
N MET A 1 -11.22 -25.28 -4.68
CA MET A 1 -10.82 -23.98 -5.27
C MET A 1 -10.69 -22.89 -4.22
N GLU A 2 -11.65 -22.76 -3.31
CA GLU A 2 -11.68 -21.73 -2.24
C GLU A 2 -10.37 -21.43 -1.48
N LYS A 3 -9.63 -22.46 -1.02
CA LYS A 3 -8.38 -22.22 -0.28
C LYS A 3 -7.30 -21.57 -1.14
N LYS A 4 -7.25 -21.85 -2.45
CA LYS A 4 -6.22 -21.30 -3.35
C LYS A 4 -6.42 -19.80 -3.56
N ASP A 5 -7.66 -19.34 -3.74
CA ASP A 5 -7.99 -17.92 -3.89
C ASP A 5 -7.64 -17.09 -2.65
N LEU A 6 -7.88 -17.63 -1.45
CA LEU A 6 -7.53 -16.93 -0.22
C LEU A 6 -6.00 -16.82 -0.04
N THR A 7 -5.24 -17.82 -0.45
CA THR A 7 -3.77 -17.77 -0.43
C THR A 7 -3.25 -16.70 -1.38
N ILE A 8 -3.79 -16.64 -2.61
CA ILE A 8 -3.42 -15.63 -3.62
C ILE A 8 -3.76 -14.21 -3.12
N LEU A 9 -4.93 -14.01 -2.51
CA LEU A 9 -5.32 -12.72 -1.93
C LEU A 9 -4.40 -12.30 -0.77
N LYS A 10 -3.96 -13.24 0.07
CA LYS A 10 -2.98 -12.98 1.14
C LYS A 10 -1.62 -12.59 0.58
N GLU A 11 -1.17 -13.26 -0.47
CA GLU A 11 0.10 -12.98 -1.13
C GLU A 11 0.09 -11.60 -1.80
N GLN A 12 -1.00 -11.26 -2.51
CA GLN A 12 -1.21 -9.92 -3.06
C GLN A 12 -1.25 -8.84 -1.96
N LEU A 13 -1.90 -9.11 -0.83
CA LEU A 13 -1.91 -8.18 0.29
C LEU A 13 -0.50 -7.97 0.86
N ASN A 14 0.28 -9.05 1.02
CA ASN A 14 1.64 -8.97 1.52
C ASN A 14 2.56 -8.19 0.56
N ALA A 15 2.49 -8.49 -0.74
CA ALA A 15 3.25 -7.77 -1.77
C ALA A 15 2.89 -6.27 -1.82
N THR A 16 1.60 -5.94 -1.71
CA THR A 16 1.15 -4.54 -1.66
C THR A 16 1.63 -3.83 -0.39
N SER A 17 1.61 -4.52 0.75
CA SER A 17 2.09 -3.96 2.02
C SER A 17 3.61 -3.74 2.01
N MET A 18 4.36 -4.69 1.46
CA MET A 18 5.80 -4.56 1.26
C MET A 18 6.14 -3.39 0.33
N SER A 19 5.35 -3.20 -0.74
CA SER A 19 5.50 -2.06 -1.65
C SER A 19 5.29 -0.72 -0.93
N ILE A 20 4.31 -0.63 -0.01
CA ILE A 20 4.10 0.58 0.81
C ILE A 20 5.33 0.86 1.67
N ILE A 21 5.91 -0.16 2.31
CA ILE A 21 7.10 -0.01 3.16
C ILE A 21 8.27 0.51 2.30
N ILE A 22 8.51 -0.08 1.13
CA ILE A 22 9.59 0.34 0.23
C ILE A 22 9.40 1.78 -0.22
N ILE A 23 8.19 2.17 -0.63
CA ILE A 23 7.88 3.54 -1.07
C ILE A 23 8.01 4.53 0.07
N SER A 24 7.57 4.16 1.27
CA SER A 24 7.72 4.98 2.48
C SER A 24 9.21 5.19 2.79
N SER A 25 10.02 4.14 2.76
CA SER A 25 11.47 4.24 2.95
C SER A 25 12.13 5.10 1.88
N ALA A 26 11.76 4.94 0.62
CA ALA A 26 12.27 5.75 -0.48
C ALA A 26 11.92 7.24 -0.31
N SER A 27 10.72 7.55 0.20
CA SER A 27 10.31 8.93 0.48
C SER A 27 11.16 9.57 1.57
N VAL A 28 11.47 8.84 2.65
CA VAL A 28 12.34 9.32 3.74
C VAL A 28 13.75 9.60 3.23
N ILE A 29 14.31 8.68 2.43
CA ILE A 29 15.62 8.86 1.81
C ILE A 29 15.61 10.08 0.89
N THR A 30 14.57 10.26 0.08
CA THR A 30 14.44 11.39 -0.85
C THR A 30 14.43 12.72 -0.10
N ILE A 31 13.72 12.80 1.03
CA ILE A 31 13.67 14.00 1.88
C ILE A 31 15.05 14.27 2.50
N MET A 32 15.71 13.24 3.03
CA MET A 32 17.04 13.37 3.65
C MET A 32 18.10 13.83 2.65
N VAL A 33 18.10 13.25 1.45
CA VAL A 33 18.96 13.64 0.33
C VAL A 33 18.65 15.07 -0.12
N GLY A 34 17.37 15.38 -0.27
CA GLY A 34 16.91 16.72 -0.62
C GLY A 34 17.32 17.80 0.38
N TYR A 35 17.33 17.48 1.67
CA TYR A 35 17.84 18.36 2.72
C TYR A 35 19.36 18.56 2.61
N PHE A 36 20.11 17.50 2.28
CA PHE A 36 21.57 17.58 2.12
C PHE A 36 21.97 18.46 0.92
N PHE A 37 21.22 18.38 -0.19
CA PHE A 37 21.46 19.17 -1.39
C PHE A 37 20.85 20.58 -1.37
N LYS A 38 20.19 20.97 -0.28
CA LYS A 38 19.44 22.23 -0.17
C LYS A 38 20.35 23.47 -0.27
N THR A 39 21.64 23.32 0.03
CA THR A 39 22.65 24.38 -0.05
C THR A 39 23.28 24.56 -1.42
N ASP A 40 23.27 23.53 -2.28
CA ASP A 40 23.98 23.54 -3.56
C ASP A 40 23.04 23.77 -4.77
N PHE A 41 21.72 23.67 -4.56
CA PHE A 41 20.75 23.75 -5.64
C PHE A 41 19.92 25.05 -5.63
N PRO A 42 19.56 25.57 -6.81
CA PRO A 42 18.72 26.76 -6.97
C PRO A 42 17.33 26.58 -6.33
N GLY A 43 16.72 27.68 -5.87
CA GLY A 43 15.49 27.65 -5.05
C GLY A 43 14.27 26.93 -5.67
N TRP A 44 14.24 26.72 -6.99
CA TRP A 44 13.19 25.90 -7.63
C TRP A 44 13.31 24.42 -7.27
N PHE A 45 14.52 23.92 -6.99
CA PHE A 45 14.77 22.55 -6.54
C PHE A 45 14.18 22.32 -5.15
N THR A 46 14.29 23.33 -4.27
CA THR A 46 13.72 23.31 -2.93
C THR A 46 12.20 23.15 -2.96
N ILE A 47 11.52 23.89 -3.85
CA ILE A 47 10.06 23.80 -4.03
C ILE A 47 9.65 22.42 -4.54
N LEU A 48 10.41 21.85 -5.48
CA LEU A 48 10.14 20.53 -6.03
C LEU A 48 10.24 19.44 -4.95
N VAL A 49 11.30 19.48 -4.15
CA VAL A 49 11.59 18.48 -3.11
C VAL A 49 10.67 18.63 -1.91
N ASP A 50 10.43 19.85 -1.43
CA ASP A 50 9.66 20.08 -0.20
C ASP A 50 8.13 20.00 -0.44
N TYR A 51 7.66 20.25 -1.66
CA TYR A 51 6.24 20.27 -1.96
C TYR A 51 5.84 19.18 -2.97
N VAL A 52 6.40 19.21 -4.19
CA VAL A 52 5.90 18.36 -5.29
C VAL A 52 6.09 16.87 -4.99
N ILE A 53 7.29 16.48 -4.53
CA ILE A 53 7.63 15.09 -4.24
C ILE A 53 6.74 14.48 -3.13
N PRO A 54 6.55 15.13 -1.95
CA PRO A 54 5.62 14.66 -0.92
C PRO A 54 4.19 14.48 -1.42
N TRP A 55 3.68 15.39 -2.26
CA TRP A 55 2.34 15.28 -2.84
C TRP A 55 2.21 14.04 -3.74
N ILE A 56 3.22 13.76 -4.57
CA ILE A 56 3.25 12.56 -5.42
C ILE A 56 3.25 11.28 -4.58
N TYR A 57 4.10 11.20 -3.55
CA TYR A 57 4.14 10.05 -2.64
C TYR A 57 2.79 9.85 -1.94
N THR A 58 2.15 10.94 -1.49
CA THR A 58 0.83 10.89 -0.86
C THR A 58 -0.22 10.28 -1.80
N LEU A 59 -0.25 10.69 -3.07
CA LEU A 59 -1.17 10.12 -4.08
C LEU A 59 -0.93 8.61 -4.29
N ILE A 60 0.33 8.19 -4.37
CA ILE A 60 0.71 6.79 -4.54
C ILE A 60 0.26 5.96 -3.32
N ILE A 61 0.48 6.47 -2.10
CA ILE A 61 0.07 5.81 -0.86
C ILE A 61 -1.46 5.65 -0.81
N ILE A 62 -2.22 6.68 -1.17
CA ILE A 62 -3.70 6.62 -1.21
C ILE A 62 -4.17 5.51 -2.18
N LEU A 63 -3.59 5.43 -3.39
CA LEU A 63 -3.93 4.39 -4.37
C LEU A 63 -3.64 2.97 -3.83
N LEU A 64 -2.51 2.79 -3.14
CA LEU A 64 -2.15 1.52 -2.51
C LEU A 64 -3.10 1.18 -1.35
N PHE A 65 -3.50 2.16 -0.55
CA PHE A 65 -4.50 1.97 0.52
C PHE A 65 -5.85 1.51 -0.02
N VAL A 66 -6.33 2.09 -1.13
CA VAL A 66 -7.58 1.65 -1.78
C VAL A 66 -7.48 0.19 -2.25
N ARG A 67 -6.33 -0.22 -2.81
CA ARG A 67 -6.10 -1.62 -3.20
C ARG A 67 -6.14 -2.55 -1.99
N ILE A 68 -5.47 -2.21 -0.90
CA ILE A 68 -5.50 -2.98 0.35
C ILE A 68 -6.93 -3.10 0.88
N PHE A 69 -7.69 -2.01 0.88
CA PHE A 69 -9.08 -2.02 1.34
C PHE A 69 -9.96 -2.95 0.50
N LYS A 70 -9.79 -2.93 -0.82
CA LYS A 70 -10.52 -3.82 -1.75
C LYS A 70 -10.18 -5.30 -1.51
N ILE A 71 -8.89 -5.62 -1.29
CA ILE A 71 -8.45 -6.99 -0.96
C ILE A 71 -9.02 -7.43 0.39
N LYS A 72 -8.94 -6.57 1.41
CA LYS A 72 -9.46 -6.84 2.76
C LYS A 72 -10.98 -7.06 2.75
N ARG A 73 -11.72 -6.29 1.96
CA ARG A 73 -13.18 -6.46 1.75
C ARG A 73 -13.49 -7.84 1.12
N SER A 74 -12.71 -8.23 0.11
CA SER A 74 -12.88 -9.52 -0.58
C SER A 74 -12.59 -10.70 0.36
N MET A 75 -11.55 -10.62 1.19
CA MET A 75 -11.27 -11.62 2.23
C MET A 75 -12.37 -11.71 3.28
N LYS A 76 -12.96 -10.59 3.71
CA LYS A 76 -14.06 -10.58 4.68
C LYS A 76 -15.32 -11.24 4.10
N ALA A 77 -15.64 -10.98 2.83
CA ALA A 77 -16.76 -11.61 2.14
C ALA A 77 -16.57 -13.13 2.02
N TYR A 78 -15.37 -13.57 1.65
CA TYR A 78 -15.02 -14.99 1.60
C TYR A 78 -15.12 -15.67 2.98
N ASN A 79 -14.61 -15.05 4.04
CA ASN A 79 -14.67 -15.68 5.37
C ASN A 79 -16.12 -15.90 5.83
N LYS A 80 -17.01 -14.96 5.47
CA LYS A 80 -18.45 -15.06 5.73
C LYS A 80 -19.12 -16.18 4.93
N SER A 81 -18.74 -16.41 3.67
CA SER A 81 -19.31 -17.51 2.87
C SER A 81 -18.85 -18.88 3.39
N VAL A 82 -17.60 -18.99 3.84
CA VAL A 82 -17.07 -20.23 4.42
C VAL A 82 -17.75 -20.57 5.74
N THR A 83 -17.99 -19.60 6.62
CA THR A 83 -18.70 -19.85 7.90
C THR A 83 -20.15 -20.27 7.69
N LEU A 84 -20.84 -19.69 6.70
CA LEU A 84 -22.20 -20.08 6.34
C LEU A 84 -22.26 -21.52 5.80
N ARG A 85 -21.32 -21.92 4.94
CA ARG A 85 -21.21 -23.31 4.44
C ARG A 85 -21.01 -24.32 5.56
N LYS A 86 -20.08 -24.06 6.49
CA LYS A 86 -19.88 -24.92 7.67
C LYS A 86 -21.11 -25.08 8.54
N TRP A 87 -22.00 -24.09 8.54
CA TRP A 87 -23.26 -24.13 9.30
C TRP A 87 -24.32 -24.99 8.59
N VAL A 88 -24.37 -24.92 7.26
CA VAL A 88 -25.27 -25.74 6.43
C VAL A 88 -24.86 -27.22 6.49
N ASP A 89 -23.56 -27.53 6.37
CA ASP A 89 -23.05 -28.92 6.37
C ASP A 89 -23.20 -29.62 7.75
N LYS A 90 -23.50 -28.87 8.81
CA LYS A 90 -23.63 -29.39 10.18
C LYS A 90 -25.07 -29.78 10.55
N LYS A 91 -26.03 -29.54 9.66
CA LYS A 91 -27.46 -29.77 9.85
C LYS A 91 -27.93 -30.91 8.96
#